data_AF-A0AAU9XIL4-F1
#
_entry.id   AF-A0AAU9XIL4-F1
#
_cell.length_a   1.000
_cell.length_b   1.000
_cell.length_c   1.000
_cell.angle_alpha   90.00
_cell.angle_beta   90.00
_cell.angle_gamma   90.00
#
_symmetry.space_group_name_H-M   'P 1'
#
loop_
_entity.id
_entity.type
_entity.pdbx_description
1 polymer ?
#
loop_
_entity_poly.entity_id
_entity_poly.type
_entity_poly.pdbx_seq_one_letter_code
_entity_poly.pdbx_strand_id
1 'polypeptide(L)'
;MRFLWVLLLLTITDGERIVESDNTIFSCLLDCPPSFKTINKNECKFYLRNNGKQDYSVLKWRTPLDGLRSNCLAVDTNGKKLRYDGIYTKRSAPGPDQYLLVKPGQTVSSTFDVSDAYDMTKAGLYSMAVDTYLEYVMGSVIKKPVIQSNIVHLKSSSVSYEIVDGSFMKRTLGQRARSLERSNEIHEESLTREGLVVEFDRRGEESNEIKYSIQGGSKALRDETEVAILAANTKIKSAIQDIENNPKRAKIWFGKTAIDAKKRIRRYEKEIGGKK
;
A
#
# COMPACT_ATOMS: atom_id res chain seq x y z
N MET A 1 0.98 73.24 -3.08
CA MET A 1 1.07 72.63 -1.73
C MET A 1 -0.11 71.68 -1.57
N ARG A 2 0.19 70.47 -1.09
CA ARG A 2 -0.71 69.33 -0.96
C ARG A 2 -1.79 69.59 0.10
N PHE A 3 -3.06 69.32 -0.22
CA PHE A 3 -4.04 68.97 0.81
C PHE A 3 -4.43 67.52 0.65
N LEU A 4 -4.12 66.79 1.71
CA LEU A 4 -4.35 65.40 1.99
C LEU A 4 -5.86 65.22 2.27
N TRP A 5 -6.55 64.37 1.52
CA TRP A 5 -7.82 63.80 1.95
C TRP A 5 -7.67 62.29 1.99
N VAL A 6 -7.64 61.79 3.23
CA VAL A 6 -7.76 60.38 3.58
C VAL A 6 -9.22 60.00 3.40
N LEU A 7 -9.50 58.99 2.58
CA LEU A 7 -10.75 58.26 2.67
C LEU A 7 -10.47 56.77 2.55
N LEU A 8 -10.58 56.16 3.72
CA LEU A 8 -10.56 54.75 4.02
C LEU A 8 -11.78 54.11 3.37
N LEU A 9 -11.58 53.20 2.42
CA LEU A 9 -12.59 52.23 2.02
C LEU A 9 -12.04 50.83 2.24
N LEU A 10 -12.48 50.25 3.37
CA LEU A 10 -12.55 48.83 3.62
C LEU A 10 -13.39 48.19 2.52
N THR A 11 -12.77 47.46 1.61
CA THR A 11 -13.45 46.45 0.81
C THR A 11 -12.90 45.08 1.19
N ILE A 12 -13.79 44.31 1.80
CA ILE A 12 -13.69 42.88 2.08
C ILE A 12 -13.14 42.19 0.82
N THR A 13 -11.92 41.68 0.87
CA THR A 13 -11.39 40.79 -0.15
C THR A 13 -12.02 39.44 0.07
N ASP A 14 -13.20 39.27 -0.50
CA ASP A 14 -13.78 37.95 -0.75
C ASP A 14 -12.77 37.17 -1.60
N GLY A 15 -12.49 35.94 -1.20
CA GLY A 15 -11.45 35.12 -1.79
C GLY A 15 -11.83 34.70 -3.19
N GLU A 16 -11.55 35.55 -4.18
CA GLU A 16 -11.48 35.13 -5.57
C GLU A 16 -10.34 34.13 -5.71
N ARG A 17 -10.71 32.84 -5.68
CA ARG A 17 -9.89 31.76 -6.22
C ARG A 17 -9.52 32.17 -7.64
N ILE A 18 -8.25 32.45 -7.86
CA ILE A 18 -7.67 32.63 -9.18
C ILE A 18 -7.94 31.33 -9.96
N VAL A 19 -8.96 31.37 -10.82
CA VAL A 19 -9.20 30.32 -11.81
C VAL A 19 -8.22 30.59 -12.94
N GLU A 20 -7.07 29.93 -12.85
CA GLU A 20 -6.10 29.84 -13.94
C GLU A 20 -6.81 29.17 -15.14
N SER A 21 -7.32 29.97 -16.07
CA SER A 21 -8.05 29.49 -17.24
C SER A 21 -7.07 29.06 -18.34
N ASP A 22 -6.38 27.96 -18.10
CA ASP A 22 -5.85 27.17 -19.21
C ASP A 22 -7.03 26.45 -19.87
N ASN A 23 -7.11 26.51 -21.20
CA ASN A 23 -8.16 25.92 -22.03
C ASN A 23 -8.08 24.38 -22.08
N THR A 24 -7.90 23.74 -20.91
CA THR A 24 -7.68 22.31 -20.76
C THR A 24 -9.00 21.60 -20.47
N ILE A 25 -9.18 20.43 -21.09
CA ILE A 25 -10.36 19.58 -20.92
C ILE A 25 -10.58 19.22 -19.43
N PHE A 26 -9.48 19.06 -18.69
CA PHE A 26 -9.50 18.78 -17.27
C PHE A 26 -8.65 19.79 -16.50
N SER A 27 -9.13 20.15 -15.32
CA SER A 27 -8.35 20.84 -14.30
C SER A 27 -8.35 20.03 -13.01
N CYS A 28 -7.34 20.23 -12.18
CA CYS A 28 -7.24 19.56 -10.90
C CYS A 28 -6.66 20.48 -9.83
N LEU A 29 -6.97 20.14 -8.57
CA LEU A 29 -6.42 20.82 -7.41
C LEU A 29 -6.20 19.85 -6.27
N LEU A 30 -5.29 20.22 -5.38
CA LEU A 30 -5.08 19.57 -4.10
C LEU A 30 -5.63 20.46 -2.99
N ASP A 31 -6.22 19.84 -1.98
CA ASP A 31 -6.67 20.48 -0.76
C ASP A 31 -6.09 19.69 0.42
N CYS A 32 -5.27 20.37 1.22
CA CYS A 32 -4.52 19.78 2.31
C CYS A 32 -4.60 20.68 3.54
N PRO A 33 -4.70 20.09 4.74
CA PRO A 33 -4.43 20.81 5.97
C PRO A 33 -3.11 21.60 5.90
N PRO A 34 -3.07 22.83 6.45
CA PRO A 34 -1.88 23.67 6.41
C PRO A 34 -0.73 23.09 7.24
N SER A 35 -1.05 22.22 8.20
CA SER A 35 -0.06 21.50 8.99
C SER A 35 -0.53 20.10 9.36
N PHE A 36 0.45 19.21 9.50
CA PHE A 36 0.26 17.86 10.02
C PHE A 36 1.26 17.59 11.14
N LYS A 37 0.91 16.70 12.06
CA LYS A 37 1.87 16.10 12.98
C LYS A 37 2.38 14.81 12.36
N THR A 38 3.67 14.51 12.49
CA THR A 38 4.31 13.26 12.02
C THR A 38 3.63 11.97 12.52
N ILE A 39 2.90 12.05 13.64
CA ILE A 39 2.16 10.93 14.25
C ILE A 39 0.82 10.63 13.57
N ASN A 40 0.27 11.59 12.82
CA ASN A 40 -1.04 11.49 12.21
C ASN A 40 -0.95 11.00 10.76
N LYS A 41 -2.11 10.65 10.19
CA LYS A 41 -2.20 10.52 8.74
C LYS A 41 -2.10 11.91 8.10
N ASN A 42 -1.33 12.01 7.03
CA ASN A 42 -1.20 13.23 6.25
C ASN A 42 -2.25 13.23 5.14
N GLU A 43 -3.53 13.26 5.53
CA GLU A 43 -4.64 13.16 4.59
C GLU A 43 -4.86 14.45 3.81
N CYS A 44 -4.84 14.32 2.48
CA CYS A 44 -5.16 15.35 1.53
C CYS A 44 -6.29 14.89 0.61
N LYS A 45 -6.99 15.86 0.01
CA LYS A 45 -8.02 15.62 -0.99
C LYS A 45 -7.53 16.06 -2.36
N PHE A 46 -7.80 15.22 -3.35
CA PHE A 46 -7.62 15.53 -4.75
C PHE A 46 -8.97 15.77 -5.40
N TYR A 47 -9.03 16.77 -6.27
CA TYR A 47 -10.21 17.05 -7.09
C TYR A 47 -9.82 17.09 -8.55
N LEU A 48 -10.61 16.41 -9.39
CA LEU A 48 -10.52 16.45 -10.84
C LEU A 48 -11.83 16.98 -11.40
N ARG A 49 -11.76 18.01 -12.22
CA ARG A 49 -12.92 18.62 -12.87
C ARG A 49 -12.86 18.41 -14.37
N ASN A 50 -14.01 18.05 -14.95
CA ASN A 50 -14.22 18.12 -16.39
C ASN A 50 -14.70 19.52 -16.79
N ASN A 51 -13.84 20.27 -17.48
CA ASN A 51 -14.16 21.60 -18.02
C ASN A 51 -14.72 21.54 -19.45
N GLY A 52 -14.69 20.36 -20.07
CA GLY A 52 -15.23 20.13 -21.39
C GLY A 52 -16.76 20.08 -21.44
N LYS A 53 -17.28 19.98 -22.67
CA LYS A 53 -18.71 19.94 -22.97
C LYS A 53 -19.27 18.53 -23.16
N GLN A 54 -18.44 17.51 -23.00
CA GLN A 54 -18.80 16.11 -23.21
C GLN A 54 -18.56 15.28 -21.95
N ASP A 55 -19.22 14.13 -21.87
CA ASP A 55 -18.91 13.12 -20.87
C ASP A 55 -17.54 12.51 -21.17
N TYR A 56 -16.72 12.32 -20.13
CA TYR A 56 -15.45 11.59 -20.24
C TYR A 56 -15.36 10.49 -19.19
N SER A 57 -14.94 9.30 -19.61
CA SER A 57 -14.52 8.24 -18.71
C SER A 57 -13.02 8.36 -18.46
N VAL A 58 -12.62 8.69 -17.25
CA VAL A 58 -11.21 8.88 -16.86
C VAL A 58 -10.67 7.66 -16.15
N LEU A 59 -9.46 7.20 -16.51
CA LEU A 59 -8.82 6.07 -15.85
C LEU A 59 -8.32 6.51 -14.46
N LYS A 60 -8.69 5.79 -13.40
CA LYS A 60 -8.27 6.13 -12.03
C LYS A 60 -6.76 5.95 -11.82
N TRP A 61 -6.14 5.01 -12.53
CA TRP A 61 -4.73 4.68 -12.38
C TRP A 61 -3.84 5.87 -12.70
N ARG A 62 -2.64 5.91 -12.10
CA ARG A 62 -1.67 7.00 -12.30
C ARG A 62 -2.16 8.36 -11.81
N THR A 63 -3.24 8.39 -11.03
CA THR A 63 -3.79 9.61 -10.42
C THR A 63 -4.09 9.36 -8.95
N PRO A 64 -4.22 10.41 -8.13
CA PRO A 64 -4.68 10.26 -6.75
C PRO A 64 -6.09 9.65 -6.60
N LEU A 65 -6.88 9.50 -7.68
CA LEU A 65 -8.18 8.80 -7.65
C LEU A 65 -8.06 7.32 -7.26
N ASP A 66 -6.90 6.69 -7.47
CA ASP A 66 -6.56 5.32 -7.01
C ASP A 66 -5.60 5.34 -5.81
N GLY A 67 -5.55 6.44 -5.07
CA GLY A 67 -4.54 6.72 -4.06
C GLY A 67 -3.13 6.90 -4.66
N LEU A 68 -2.10 6.93 -3.82
CA LEU A 68 -0.72 7.13 -4.27
C LEU A 68 -0.05 5.82 -4.72
N ARG A 69 -0.70 5.07 -5.62
CA ARG A 69 -0.22 3.80 -6.20
C ARG A 69 0.62 3.99 -7.48
N SER A 70 1.14 5.19 -7.65
CA SER A 70 1.99 5.66 -8.74
C SER A 70 2.65 6.97 -8.33
N ASN A 71 3.76 7.32 -8.97
CA ASN A 71 4.38 8.63 -8.85
C ASN A 71 3.57 9.71 -9.62
N CYS A 72 2.48 10.19 -9.01
CA CYS A 72 1.55 11.16 -9.62
C CYS A 72 1.63 12.56 -9.01
N LEU A 73 2.54 12.77 -8.06
CA LEU A 73 2.76 14.05 -7.38
C LEU A 73 4.23 14.47 -7.58
N ALA A 74 4.45 15.77 -7.73
CA ALA A 74 5.75 16.37 -7.48
C ALA A 74 5.73 16.85 -6.02
N VAL A 75 6.63 16.32 -5.19
CA VAL A 75 6.74 16.67 -3.76
C VAL A 75 8.15 17.15 -3.49
N ASP A 76 8.26 18.30 -2.84
CA ASP A 76 9.53 18.96 -2.55
C ASP A 76 9.58 19.39 -1.08
N THR A 77 10.78 19.35 -0.48
CA THR A 77 11.07 19.97 0.81
C THR A 77 12.38 20.72 0.72
N ASN A 78 12.40 21.96 1.20
CA ASN A 78 13.60 22.81 1.17
C ASN A 78 14.28 22.85 -0.22
N GLY A 79 13.49 22.94 -1.29
CA GLY A 79 13.97 22.96 -2.68
C GLY A 79 14.50 21.62 -3.22
N LYS A 80 14.32 20.51 -2.48
CA LYS A 80 14.73 19.17 -2.90
C LYS A 80 13.53 18.28 -3.14
N LYS A 81 13.47 17.71 -4.35
CA LYS A 81 12.45 16.73 -4.75
C LYS A 81 12.58 15.45 -3.94
N LEU A 82 11.47 15.04 -3.32
CA LEU A 82 11.35 13.74 -2.67
C LEU A 82 11.15 12.66 -3.73
N ARG A 83 11.77 11.51 -3.48
CA ARG A 83 11.57 10.32 -4.30
C ARG A 83 10.26 9.65 -3.89
N TYR A 84 9.50 9.22 -4.89
CA TYR A 84 8.38 8.32 -4.67
C TYR A 84 8.88 6.96 -4.14
N ASP A 85 8.30 6.52 -3.04
CA ASP A 85 8.57 5.25 -2.33
C ASP A 85 7.24 4.57 -1.94
N GLY A 86 6.25 4.66 -2.83
CA GLY A 86 4.98 3.94 -2.73
C GLY A 86 4.97 2.65 -3.57
N ILE A 87 3.79 2.06 -3.73
CA ILE A 87 3.61 0.79 -4.44
C ILE A 87 3.54 1.02 -5.95
N TYR A 88 4.38 0.30 -6.71
CA TYR A 88 4.17 0.09 -8.15
C TYR A 88 3.40 -1.21 -8.39
N THR A 89 2.17 -1.11 -8.90
CA THR A 89 1.31 -2.27 -9.15
C THR A 89 1.43 -2.73 -10.60
N LYS A 90 1.76 -4.00 -10.83
CA LYS A 90 1.64 -4.65 -12.16
C LYS A 90 0.16 -4.95 -12.44
N ARG A 91 -0.35 -4.53 -13.60
CA ARG A 91 -1.78 -4.62 -13.96
C ARG A 91 -1.98 -5.16 -15.38
N SER A 92 -3.11 -5.80 -15.62
CA SER A 92 -3.61 -6.11 -16.96
C SER A 92 -4.16 -4.85 -17.65
N ALA A 93 -4.69 -4.98 -18.88
CA ALA A 93 -5.47 -3.90 -19.48
C ALA A 93 -6.65 -3.50 -18.57
N PRO A 94 -6.98 -2.20 -18.47
CA PRO A 94 -8.05 -1.73 -17.59
C PRO A 94 -9.44 -2.14 -18.08
N GLY A 95 -10.23 -2.73 -17.20
CA GLY A 95 -11.66 -2.96 -17.42
C GLY A 95 -12.50 -1.70 -17.19
N PRO A 96 -13.81 -1.71 -17.56
CA PRO A 96 -14.70 -0.56 -17.40
C PRO A 96 -14.80 -0.03 -15.95
N ASP A 97 -14.67 -0.89 -14.95
CA ASP A 97 -14.71 -0.59 -13.51
C ASP A 97 -13.49 0.22 -13.00
N GLN A 98 -12.44 0.29 -13.83
CA GLN A 98 -11.24 1.07 -13.56
C GLN A 98 -11.38 2.53 -14.03
N TYR A 99 -12.41 2.83 -14.82
CA TYR A 99 -12.74 4.17 -15.26
C TYR A 99 -13.82 4.81 -14.39
N LEU A 100 -13.80 6.14 -14.31
CA LEU A 100 -14.82 6.95 -13.66
C LEU A 100 -15.47 7.85 -14.71
N LEU A 101 -16.79 7.81 -14.84
CA LEU A 101 -17.52 8.72 -15.72
C LEU A 101 -17.64 10.10 -15.06
N VAL A 102 -17.16 11.12 -15.75
CA VAL A 102 -17.18 12.52 -15.33
C VAL A 102 -17.94 13.34 -16.38
N LYS A 103 -19.12 13.81 -16.01
CA LYS A 103 -20.01 14.63 -16.86
C LYS A 103 -19.45 16.05 -17.05
N PRO A 104 -19.91 16.81 -18.06
CA PRO A 104 -19.57 18.22 -18.24
C PRO A 104 -19.76 19.03 -16.95
N GLY A 105 -18.73 19.77 -16.54
CA GLY A 105 -18.74 20.57 -15.31
C GLY A 105 -18.67 19.76 -14.01
N GLN A 106 -18.73 18.43 -14.05
CA GLN A 106 -18.66 17.59 -12.86
C GLN A 106 -17.24 17.60 -12.28
N THR A 107 -17.17 17.62 -10.96
CA THR A 107 -15.94 17.41 -10.19
C THR A 107 -16.05 16.08 -9.43
N VAL A 108 -14.99 15.28 -9.52
CA VAL A 108 -14.82 14.03 -8.76
C VAL A 108 -13.65 14.20 -7.81
N SER A 109 -13.63 13.45 -6.72
CA SER A 109 -12.61 13.59 -5.69
C SER A 109 -12.21 12.27 -5.04
N SER A 110 -11.04 12.27 -4.43
CA SER A 110 -10.53 11.19 -3.59
C SER A 110 -9.71 11.75 -2.43
N THR A 111 -9.59 10.98 -1.36
CA THR A 111 -8.68 11.26 -0.25
C THR A 111 -7.49 10.32 -0.32
N PHE A 112 -6.30 10.82 -0.02
CA PHE A 112 -5.08 10.02 0.04
C PHE A 112 -4.17 10.51 1.17
N ASP A 113 -3.32 9.62 1.70
CA ASP A 113 -2.31 9.96 2.70
C ASP A 113 -0.95 10.12 2.02
N VAL A 114 -0.37 11.32 2.10
CA VAL A 114 0.92 11.61 1.44
C VAL A 114 2.04 10.71 1.97
N SER A 115 1.99 10.35 3.26
CA SER A 115 3.00 9.52 3.93
C SER A 115 3.02 8.07 3.44
N ASP A 116 2.02 7.62 2.68
CA ASP A 116 2.04 6.27 2.09
C ASP A 116 3.07 6.14 0.97
N ALA A 117 3.44 7.24 0.31
CA ALA A 117 4.32 7.23 -0.85
C ALA A 117 5.56 8.13 -0.72
N TYR A 118 5.57 9.08 0.21
CA TYR A 118 6.68 10.00 0.39
C TYR A 118 7.13 10.00 1.84
N ASP A 119 8.45 10.08 2.03
CA ASP A 119 9.05 10.11 3.36
C ASP A 119 8.77 11.47 4.04
N MET A 120 7.77 11.47 4.91
CA MET A 120 7.29 12.63 5.68
C MET A 120 7.78 12.58 7.13
N THR A 121 8.86 11.86 7.39
CA THR A 121 9.37 11.64 8.75
C THR A 121 10.05 12.87 9.34
N LYS A 122 10.49 13.82 8.50
CA LYS A 122 11.20 15.01 8.96
C LYS A 122 10.24 16.18 9.08
N ALA A 123 10.29 16.86 10.21
CA ALA A 123 9.64 18.14 10.37
C ALA A 123 10.19 19.16 9.36
N GLY A 124 9.34 20.08 8.91
CA GLY A 124 9.71 21.13 7.97
C GLY A 124 8.57 21.52 7.02
N LEU A 125 8.87 22.46 6.14
CA LEU A 125 7.95 22.93 5.10
C LEU A 125 8.07 22.03 3.86
N TYR A 126 6.90 21.63 3.35
CA TYR A 126 6.78 20.83 2.14
C TYR A 126 5.88 21.56 1.15
N SER A 127 6.14 21.31 -0.12
CA SER A 127 5.27 21.72 -1.21
C SER A 127 4.95 20.53 -2.10
N MET A 128 3.73 20.48 -2.63
CA MET A 128 3.40 19.48 -3.63
C MET A 128 2.40 19.96 -4.67
N ALA A 129 2.50 19.38 -5.86
CA ALA A 129 1.57 19.56 -6.95
C ALA A 129 1.24 18.20 -7.59
N VAL A 130 0.10 18.11 -8.24
CA VAL A 130 -0.15 17.02 -9.19
C VAL A 130 0.73 17.25 -10.41
N ASP A 131 1.42 16.21 -10.84
CA ASP A 131 2.24 16.19 -12.05
C ASP A 131 2.23 14.77 -12.60
N THR A 132 1.27 14.48 -13.49
CA THR A 132 1.04 13.14 -14.02
C THR A 132 0.37 13.18 -15.39
N TYR A 133 0.21 12.02 -16.03
CA TYR A 133 -0.58 11.88 -17.24
C TYR A 133 -1.92 11.19 -16.94
N LEU A 134 -3.00 11.85 -17.33
CA LEU A 134 -4.37 11.35 -17.21
C LEU A 134 -4.77 10.64 -18.51
N GLU A 135 -5.19 9.39 -18.40
CA GLU A 135 -5.80 8.66 -19.51
C GLU A 135 -7.32 8.80 -19.47
N TYR A 136 -7.95 9.05 -20.62
CA TYR A 136 -9.40 9.26 -20.70
C TYR A 136 -10.00 8.80 -22.02
N VAL A 137 -11.31 8.59 -22.00
CA VAL A 137 -12.12 8.15 -23.15
C VAL A 137 -13.33 9.05 -23.26
N MET A 138 -13.68 9.49 -24.47
CA MET A 138 -14.91 10.23 -24.71
C MET A 138 -16.14 9.32 -24.55
N GLY A 139 -17.10 9.77 -23.74
CA GLY A 139 -18.30 9.04 -23.36
C GLY A 139 -18.06 7.95 -22.30
N SER A 140 -19.03 7.03 -22.18
CA SER A 140 -18.96 5.88 -21.27
C SER A 140 -18.22 4.68 -21.88
N VAL A 141 -17.46 3.95 -21.05
CA VAL A 141 -16.73 2.73 -21.44
C VAL A 141 -17.54 1.43 -21.25
N ILE A 142 -18.71 1.48 -20.60
CA ILE A 142 -19.47 0.28 -20.16
C ILE A 142 -19.87 -0.65 -21.33
N LYS A 143 -20.01 -0.13 -22.55
CA LYS A 143 -20.46 -0.88 -23.73
C LYS A 143 -19.40 -1.04 -24.83
N LYS A 144 -18.13 -0.75 -24.54
CA LYS A 144 -17.06 -0.76 -25.56
C LYS A 144 -16.23 -2.05 -25.45
N PRO A 145 -16.16 -2.87 -26.53
CA PRO A 145 -15.34 -4.10 -26.53
C PRO A 145 -13.83 -3.80 -26.58
N VAL A 146 -13.45 -2.65 -27.17
CA VAL A 146 -12.08 -2.15 -27.20
C VAL A 146 -12.09 -0.70 -26.74
N ILE A 147 -11.26 -0.39 -25.73
CA ILE A 147 -11.13 0.95 -25.18
C ILE A 147 -9.91 1.62 -25.81
N GLN A 148 -10.15 2.57 -26.70
CA GLN A 148 -9.11 3.48 -27.20
C GLN A 148 -9.12 4.74 -26.34
N SER A 149 -8.06 4.95 -25.57
CA SER A 149 -7.88 6.10 -24.68
C SER A 149 -7.01 7.18 -25.31
N ASN A 150 -7.23 8.40 -24.85
CA ASN A 150 -6.36 9.56 -25.07
C ASN A 150 -5.59 9.84 -23.78
N ILE A 151 -4.48 10.57 -23.90
CA ILE A 151 -3.63 10.96 -22.77
C ILE A 151 -3.50 12.47 -22.76
N VAL A 152 -3.58 13.07 -21.57
CA VAL A 152 -3.30 14.49 -21.36
C VAL A 152 -2.40 14.66 -20.15
N HIS A 153 -1.48 15.62 -20.21
CA HIS A 153 -0.68 16.00 -19.04
C HIS A 153 -1.58 16.76 -18.07
N LEU A 154 -1.61 16.31 -16.82
CA LEU A 154 -2.43 16.86 -15.76
C LEU A 154 -1.49 17.44 -14.69
N LYS A 155 -1.60 18.76 -14.51
CA LYS A 155 -0.83 19.52 -13.53
C LYS A 155 -1.76 20.35 -12.66
N SER A 156 -1.40 20.52 -11.38
CA SER A 156 -2.06 21.46 -10.48
C SER A 156 -1.12 22.59 -10.06
N SER A 157 -1.69 23.66 -9.50
CA SER A 157 -0.93 24.59 -8.66
C SER A 157 -0.32 23.84 -7.46
N SER A 158 0.78 24.38 -6.93
CA SER A 158 1.44 23.80 -5.75
C SER A 158 0.73 24.22 -4.47
N VAL A 159 0.49 23.26 -3.58
CA VAL A 159 0.06 23.51 -2.19
C VAL A 159 1.26 23.39 -1.26
N SER A 160 1.30 24.19 -0.21
CA SER A 160 2.34 24.11 0.83
C SER A 160 1.74 23.69 2.15
N TYR A 161 2.46 22.88 2.91
CA TYR A 161 2.04 22.41 4.23
C TYR A 161 3.26 22.17 5.11
N GLU A 162 3.07 22.33 6.41
CA GLU A 162 4.11 22.10 7.41
C GLU A 162 3.94 20.71 8.04
N ILE A 163 5.04 19.97 8.17
CA ILE A 163 5.11 18.81 9.05
C ILE A 163 5.73 19.26 10.36
N VAL A 164 4.95 19.20 11.44
CA VAL A 164 5.39 19.52 12.80
C VAL A 164 5.91 18.25 13.46
N ASP A 165 7.01 18.37 14.19
CA ASP A 165 7.63 17.26 14.91
C ASP A 165 6.66 16.60 15.90
N GLY A 166 6.76 15.28 16.00
CA GLY A 166 5.87 14.43 16.76
C GLY A 166 6.45 13.03 16.91
N SER A 167 6.41 12.51 18.13
CA SER A 167 6.96 11.19 18.44
C SER A 167 6.00 10.07 18.02
N PHE A 168 6.12 9.65 16.76
CA PHE A 168 5.75 8.37 16.13
C PHE A 168 5.81 8.60 14.61
N MET A 169 6.61 7.82 13.88
CA MET A 169 6.91 8.12 12.48
C MET A 169 6.32 7.07 11.55
N LYS A 170 5.28 7.44 10.80
CA LYS A 170 4.71 6.56 9.77
C LYS A 170 5.70 6.40 8.61
N ARG A 171 6.10 5.16 8.35
CA ARG A 171 6.93 4.78 7.20
C ARG A 171 6.12 4.73 5.91
N THR A 172 6.78 5.00 4.79
CA THR A 172 6.21 4.80 3.45
C THR A 172 5.80 3.34 3.24
N LEU A 173 4.92 3.07 2.27
CA LEU A 173 4.57 1.70 1.91
C LEU A 173 5.79 0.94 1.38
N GLY A 174 6.69 1.59 0.64
CA GLY A 174 7.93 1.00 0.14
C GLY A 174 8.93 0.64 1.25
N GLN A 175 9.09 1.49 2.27
CA GLN A 175 9.89 1.16 3.46
C GLN A 175 9.29 -0.03 4.24
N ARG A 176 7.97 -0.08 4.39
CA ARG A 176 7.28 -1.19 5.06
C ARG A 176 7.47 -2.51 4.31
N ALA A 177 7.33 -2.49 2.98
CA ALA A 177 7.54 -3.66 2.13
C ALA A 177 8.98 -4.21 2.27
N ARG A 178 9.99 -3.35 2.12
CA ARG A 178 11.40 -3.75 2.28
C ARG A 178 11.74 -4.27 3.67
N SER A 179 11.12 -3.71 4.71
CA SER A 179 11.29 -4.21 6.08
C SER A 179 10.70 -5.60 6.24
N LEU A 180 9.54 -5.87 5.64
CA LEU A 180 8.88 -7.16 5.69
C LEU A 180 9.67 -8.22 4.90
N GLU A 181 10.14 -7.87 3.70
CA GLU A 181 11.01 -8.72 2.89
C GLU A 181 12.25 -9.14 3.67
N ARG A 182 12.96 -8.18 4.30
CA ARG A 182 14.11 -8.50 5.16
C ARG A 182 13.75 -9.42 6.32
N SER A 183 12.61 -9.20 6.97
CA SER A 183 12.16 -10.08 8.06
C SER A 183 11.89 -11.51 7.56
N ASN A 184 11.31 -11.65 6.37
CA ASN A 184 11.07 -12.95 5.75
C ASN A 184 12.40 -13.62 5.34
N GLU A 185 13.34 -12.88 4.76
CA GLU A 185 14.69 -13.38 4.43
C GLU A 185 15.43 -13.85 5.68
N ILE A 186 15.39 -13.10 6.78
CA ILE A 186 16.00 -13.52 8.06
C ILE A 186 15.30 -14.78 8.59
N HIS A 187 13.98 -14.87 8.46
CA HIS A 187 13.23 -16.06 8.86
C HIS A 187 13.65 -17.29 8.02
N GLU A 188 13.71 -17.16 6.70
CA GLU A 188 14.19 -18.20 5.80
C GLU A 188 15.66 -18.56 6.09
N GLU A 189 16.53 -17.57 6.31
CA GLU A 189 17.94 -17.79 6.64
C GLU A 189 18.08 -18.50 8.00
N SER A 190 17.29 -18.14 9.01
CA SER A 190 17.27 -18.83 10.31
C SER A 190 16.86 -20.29 10.18
N LEU A 191 15.87 -20.59 9.33
CA LEU A 191 15.47 -21.97 9.00
C LEU A 191 16.58 -22.74 8.27
N THR A 192 17.47 -22.04 7.54
CA THR A 192 18.62 -22.67 6.85
C THR A 192 19.89 -22.75 7.70
N ARG A 193 20.12 -21.83 8.64
CA ARG A 193 21.30 -21.80 9.54
C ARG A 193 21.12 -22.65 10.78
N GLU A 194 19.91 -22.77 11.31
CA GLU A 194 19.50 -23.86 12.19
C GLU A 194 19.19 -25.12 11.38
N GLY A 195 20.04 -25.40 10.38
CA GLY A 195 20.07 -26.69 9.72
C GLY A 195 20.23 -27.75 10.79
N LEU A 196 19.13 -28.46 11.05
CA LEU A 196 19.02 -29.85 11.41
C LEU A 196 20.40 -30.55 11.51
N VAL A 197 21.14 -30.33 12.62
CA VAL A 197 22.29 -31.18 12.92
C VAL A 197 21.72 -32.48 13.45
N VAL A 198 21.41 -33.38 12.50
CA VAL A 198 21.17 -34.79 12.77
C VAL A 198 22.53 -35.39 13.06
N GLU A 199 22.87 -35.45 14.34
CA GLU A 199 24.00 -36.25 14.79
C GLU A 199 23.51 -37.70 14.82
N PHE A 200 24.03 -38.53 13.91
CA PHE A 200 23.70 -39.95 13.86
C PHE A 200 24.37 -40.67 15.04
N ASP A 201 23.58 -41.22 15.98
CA ASP A 201 24.13 -42.24 16.90
C ASP A 201 24.59 -43.44 16.05
N ARG A 202 25.67 -44.12 16.49
CA ARG A 202 26.35 -45.23 15.81
C ARG A 202 25.47 -46.49 15.60
N ARG A 203 24.15 -46.37 15.77
CA ARG A 203 23.15 -47.42 15.56
C ARG A 203 22.03 -47.03 14.59
N GLY A 204 22.04 -45.83 13.99
CA GLY A 204 21.17 -45.50 12.86
C GLY A 204 19.66 -45.43 13.17
N GLU A 205 19.28 -45.11 14.42
CA GLU A 205 17.91 -44.74 14.75
C GLU A 205 17.77 -43.21 14.76
N GLU A 206 16.80 -42.68 13.99
CA GLU A 206 16.41 -41.25 14.00
C GLU A 206 15.92 -40.85 15.39
N SER A 207 16.71 -40.06 16.14
CA SER A 207 16.17 -39.35 17.31
C SER A 207 15.30 -38.18 16.83
N ASN A 208 13.99 -38.42 16.76
CA ASN A 208 12.96 -37.48 16.28
C ASN A 208 12.64 -36.35 17.30
N GLU A 209 13.67 -35.74 17.87
CA GLU A 209 13.54 -34.67 18.86
C GLU A 209 13.69 -33.31 18.16
N ILE A 210 12.62 -32.54 18.12
CA ILE A 210 12.61 -31.18 17.56
C ILE A 210 13.49 -30.32 18.47
N LYS A 211 14.66 -29.88 17.99
CA LYS A 211 15.51 -28.93 18.71
C LYS A 211 14.93 -27.52 18.55
N TYR A 212 14.55 -26.88 19.66
CA TYR A 212 14.09 -25.47 19.71
C TYR A 212 14.78 -24.73 20.86
N SER A 213 14.88 -23.40 20.75
CA SER A 213 15.42 -22.53 21.80
C SER A 213 14.44 -21.39 22.09
N ILE A 214 13.97 -21.28 23.34
CA ILE A 214 13.05 -20.21 23.77
C ILE A 214 13.88 -19.05 24.32
N GLN A 215 13.92 -17.92 23.60
CA GLN A 215 14.64 -16.72 24.02
C GLN A 215 13.72 -15.75 24.77
N GLY A 216 14.20 -15.23 25.92
CA GLY A 216 13.46 -14.28 26.76
C GLY A 216 12.54 -14.93 27.80
N GLY A 217 11.68 -14.12 28.43
CA GLY A 217 10.67 -14.56 29.41
C GLY A 217 11.21 -14.94 30.79
N SER A 218 10.29 -15.15 31.75
CA SER A 218 10.62 -15.78 33.04
C SER A 218 10.81 -17.29 32.85
N LYS A 219 11.49 -17.96 33.80
CA LYS A 219 11.66 -19.42 33.75
C LYS A 219 10.31 -20.15 33.67
N ALA A 220 9.34 -19.76 34.51
CA ALA A 220 8.00 -20.34 34.50
C ALA A 220 7.31 -20.20 33.12
N LEU A 221 7.44 -19.03 32.48
CA LEU A 221 6.87 -18.82 31.15
C LEU A 221 7.53 -19.71 30.09
N ARG A 222 8.85 -19.90 30.17
CA ARG A 222 9.57 -20.81 29.25
C ARG A 222 9.14 -22.25 29.43
N ASP A 223 9.02 -22.71 30.67
CA ASP A 223 8.60 -24.08 31.00
C ASP A 223 7.16 -24.34 30.50
N GLU A 224 6.23 -23.40 30.70
CA GLU A 224 4.86 -23.49 30.16
C GLU A 224 4.83 -23.49 28.63
N THR A 225 5.68 -22.68 28.01
CA THR A 225 5.79 -22.58 26.55
C THR A 225 6.33 -23.88 25.96
N GLU A 226 7.33 -24.49 26.59
CA GLU A 226 7.88 -25.79 26.24
C GLU A 226 6.80 -26.90 26.29
N VAL A 227 6.01 -26.95 27.37
CA VAL A 227 4.88 -27.89 27.46
C VAL A 227 3.85 -27.67 26.35
N ALA A 228 3.53 -26.41 26.04
CA ALA A 228 2.60 -26.07 24.97
C ALA A 228 3.13 -26.47 23.58
N ILE A 229 4.42 -26.28 23.31
CA ILE A 229 5.09 -26.70 22.07
C ILE A 229 5.00 -28.21 21.90
N LEU A 230 5.34 -28.98 22.94
CA LEU A 230 5.26 -30.45 22.90
C LEU A 230 3.82 -30.95 22.68
N ALA A 231 2.84 -30.34 23.35
CA ALA A 231 1.43 -30.67 23.17
C ALA A 231 0.93 -30.32 21.75
N ALA A 232 1.34 -29.17 21.20
CA ALA A 232 1.00 -28.76 19.84
C ALA A 232 1.60 -29.73 18.82
N ASN A 233 2.88 -30.09 18.96
CA ASN A 233 3.55 -31.04 18.07
C ASN A 233 2.86 -32.41 18.06
N THR A 234 2.44 -32.89 19.22
CA THR A 234 1.68 -34.14 19.34
C THR A 234 0.35 -34.04 18.58
N LYS A 235 -0.39 -32.94 18.75
CA LYS A 235 -1.65 -32.71 18.04
C LYS A 235 -1.46 -32.59 16.53
N ILE A 236 -0.39 -31.94 16.08
CA ILE A 236 -0.07 -31.79 14.66
C ILE A 236 0.21 -33.15 14.03
N LYS A 237 1.06 -33.99 14.67
CA LYS A 237 1.35 -35.35 14.19
C LYS A 237 0.07 -36.18 14.07
N SER A 238 -0.77 -36.18 15.10
CA SER A 238 -2.05 -36.88 15.09
C SER A 238 -3.01 -36.33 14.03
N ALA A 239 -3.04 -35.00 13.81
CA ALA A 239 -3.88 -34.37 12.80
C ALA A 239 -3.46 -34.73 11.37
N ILE A 240 -2.14 -34.77 11.10
CA ILE A 240 -1.61 -35.23 9.81
C ILE A 240 -2.06 -36.68 9.56
N GLN A 241 -1.83 -37.57 10.53
CA GLN A 241 -2.19 -38.98 10.41
C GLN A 241 -3.71 -39.18 10.26
N ASP A 242 -4.54 -38.41 10.95
CA ASP A 242 -5.99 -38.45 10.83
C ASP A 242 -6.48 -37.94 9.46
N ILE A 243 -5.88 -36.87 8.93
CA ILE A 243 -6.19 -36.36 7.58
C ILE A 243 -5.80 -37.39 6.51
N GLU A 244 -4.67 -38.08 6.67
CA GLU A 244 -4.21 -39.09 5.72
C GLU A 244 -5.14 -40.31 5.65
N ASN A 245 -5.67 -40.71 6.81
CA ASN A 245 -6.48 -41.92 6.99
C ASN A 245 -7.99 -41.66 6.86
N ASN A 246 -8.47 -40.42 7.07
CA ASN A 246 -9.89 -40.08 7.07
C ASN A 246 -10.22 -38.90 6.12
N PRO A 247 -10.38 -39.16 4.81
CA PRO A 247 -10.65 -38.12 3.82
C PRO A 247 -12.00 -37.40 4.00
N LYS A 248 -12.97 -38.03 4.69
CA LYS A 248 -14.26 -37.39 5.00
C LYS A 248 -14.10 -36.28 6.05
N ARG A 249 -13.23 -36.50 7.05
CA ARG A 249 -12.94 -35.49 8.08
C ARG A 249 -12.10 -34.34 7.52
N ALA A 250 -11.17 -34.61 6.61
CA ALA A 250 -10.45 -33.56 5.89
C ALA A 250 -11.38 -32.61 5.11
N LYS A 251 -12.49 -33.12 4.54
CA LYS A 251 -13.49 -32.31 3.84
C LYS A 251 -14.21 -31.29 4.76
N ILE A 252 -14.33 -31.57 6.06
CA ILE A 252 -14.98 -30.67 7.04
C ILE A 252 -14.15 -29.38 7.20
N TRP A 253 -12.82 -29.52 7.29
CA TRP A 253 -11.91 -28.40 7.51
C TRP A 253 -11.43 -27.74 6.21
N PHE A 254 -11.25 -28.54 5.14
CA PHE A 254 -10.62 -28.09 3.90
C PHE A 254 -11.56 -28.05 2.68
N GLY A 255 -12.85 -28.36 2.85
CA GLY A 255 -13.84 -28.30 1.78
C GLY A 255 -13.66 -29.32 0.66
N LYS A 256 -14.23 -29.05 -0.52
CA LYS A 256 -14.23 -29.98 -1.69
C LYS A 256 -12.82 -30.30 -2.23
N THR A 257 -11.81 -29.50 -1.87
CA THR A 257 -10.40 -29.61 -2.29
C THR A 257 -9.56 -30.57 -1.45
N ALA A 258 -10.16 -31.36 -0.54
CA ALA A 258 -9.45 -32.27 0.36
C ALA A 258 -8.51 -33.29 -0.34
N ILE A 259 -8.80 -33.68 -1.58
CA ILE A 259 -7.94 -34.56 -2.40
C ILE A 259 -6.58 -33.90 -2.70
N ASP A 260 -6.56 -32.57 -2.82
CA ASP A 260 -5.36 -31.78 -3.11
C ASP A 260 -4.52 -31.53 -1.85
N ALA A 261 -5.13 -31.54 -0.66
CA ALA A 261 -4.43 -31.42 0.62
C ALA A 261 -3.49 -32.61 0.85
N LYS A 262 -3.93 -33.84 0.59
CA LYS A 262 -3.09 -35.06 0.68
C LYS A 262 -1.91 -35.02 -0.29
N LYS A 263 -2.11 -34.44 -1.50
CA LYS A 263 -1.07 -34.28 -2.53
C LYS A 263 -0.05 -33.19 -2.16
N ARG A 264 -0.49 -32.14 -1.46
CA ARG A 264 0.38 -31.08 -0.93
C ARG A 264 1.20 -31.55 0.27
N ILE A 265 0.60 -32.25 1.23
CA ILE A 265 1.31 -32.78 2.41
C ILE A 265 2.43 -33.74 1.99
N ARG A 266 2.14 -34.71 1.10
CA ARG A 266 3.18 -35.61 0.55
C ARG A 266 4.27 -34.91 -0.25
N ARG A 267 3.98 -33.75 -0.84
CA ARG A 267 4.98 -32.95 -1.56
C ARG A 267 5.94 -32.29 -0.57
N TYR A 268 5.41 -31.73 0.52
CA TYR A 268 6.21 -31.16 1.61
C TYR A 268 7.11 -32.21 2.29
N GLU A 269 6.60 -33.41 2.56
CA GLU A 269 7.41 -34.51 3.13
C GLU A 269 8.57 -34.94 2.21
N LYS A 270 8.32 -34.95 0.89
CA LYS A 270 9.33 -35.32 -0.11
C LYS A 270 10.38 -34.24 -0.34
N GLU A 271 10.02 -32.97 -0.15
CA GLU A 271 10.93 -31.83 -0.23
C GLU A 271 11.83 -31.73 1.01
N ILE A 272 11.35 -32.18 2.18
CA ILE A 272 12.11 -32.23 3.44
C ILE A 272 13.02 -33.47 3.52
N GLY A 273 12.57 -34.65 3.07
CA GLY A 273 13.37 -35.89 3.07
C GLY A 273 14.32 -36.06 1.87
N GLY A 274 14.46 -35.03 1.03
CA GLY A 274 15.03 -35.11 -0.31
C GLY A 274 16.35 -34.36 -0.52
N LYS A 275 17.27 -34.36 0.45
CA LYS A 275 18.70 -34.10 0.23
C LYS A 275 19.52 -35.03 1.12
N LYS A 276 19.88 -36.18 0.54
CA LYS A 276 21.08 -36.92 0.95
C LYS A 276 22.31 -36.14 0.52
#